data_AF-A0A9P3Q7H3-F1
#
_entry.id   AF-A0A9P3Q7H3-F1
#
_cell.length_a   1.000
_cell.length_b   1.000
_cell.length_c   1.000
_cell.angle_alpha   90.00
_cell.angle_beta   90.00
_cell.angle_gamma   90.00
#
_symmetry.space_group_name_H-M   'P 1'
#
loop_
_entity.id
_entity.type
_entity.pdbx_description
1 polymer ?
#
loop_
_entity_poly.entity_id
_entity_poly.type
_entity_poly.pdbx_seq_one_letter_code
_entity_poly.pdbx_strand_id
1 'polypeptide(L)'
;MSQLSFFAAESVPPAVEDLCGLLAAPGQIVTVGAGARLSVVVEQSWRAAALAEMITEAGLVPEITRTDEDHPLVRTAVDPRLRGIAKEWTRGAVKTVPPRWLPGPRELRAWTLAAGSVEADRYLLGLDPHAPDTHSPLASALMRVGIAPTLIGTRGARPALRISGRRRLSRLVENVGDAPDDPEAADQWPRV
;
A
#
# COMPACT_ATOMS: atom_id res chain seq x y z
N MET A 1 13.02 -30.88 -17.52
CA MET A 1 12.29 -29.77 -18.15
C MET A 1 11.06 -29.48 -17.30
N SER A 2 11.17 -28.48 -16.42
CA SER A 2 10.04 -27.97 -15.64
C SER A 2 9.45 -26.82 -16.44
N GLN A 3 8.22 -27.01 -16.91
CA GLN A 3 7.46 -26.01 -17.64
C GLN A 3 7.07 -24.90 -16.65
N LEU A 4 7.75 -23.76 -16.74
CA LEU A 4 7.40 -22.54 -16.01
C LEU A 4 6.04 -22.06 -16.51
N SER A 5 5.06 -22.07 -15.61
CA SER A 5 3.72 -21.54 -15.84
C SER A 5 3.79 -20.01 -15.92
N PHE A 6 3.90 -19.47 -17.13
CA PHE A 6 3.94 -18.03 -17.45
C PHE A 6 2.55 -17.45 -17.78
N PHE A 7 1.46 -18.06 -17.30
CA PHE A 7 0.10 -17.63 -17.61
C PHE A 7 -0.69 -17.36 -16.33
N ALA A 8 -0.76 -16.09 -15.90
CA ALA A 8 -1.94 -15.48 -15.25
C ALA A 8 -1.69 -14.07 -14.65
N ALA A 9 -0.46 -13.67 -14.34
CA ALA A 9 -0.24 -12.44 -13.56
C ALA A 9 -0.45 -11.13 -14.36
N GLU A 10 -0.37 -11.18 -15.69
CA GLU A 10 -0.64 -10.02 -16.58
C GLU A 10 -2.12 -9.90 -17.02
N SER A 11 -3.02 -10.76 -16.54
CA SER A 11 -4.38 -10.86 -17.11
C SER A 11 -5.45 -10.01 -16.44
N VAL A 12 -5.15 -9.36 -15.30
CA VAL A 12 -6.12 -8.50 -14.59
C VAL A 12 -5.75 -7.04 -14.82
N PRO A 13 -6.63 -6.25 -15.48
CA PRO A 13 -6.37 -4.82 -15.68
C PRO A 13 -6.33 -4.11 -14.31
N PRO A 14 -5.53 -3.03 -14.19
CA PRO A 14 -5.53 -2.22 -12.98
C PRO A 14 -6.94 -1.71 -12.64
N ALA A 15 -7.26 -1.68 -11.35
CA ALA A 15 -8.56 -1.32 -10.83
C ALA A 15 -8.44 -0.36 -9.64
N VAL A 16 -9.54 0.32 -9.30
CA VAL A 16 -9.52 1.30 -8.19
C VAL A 16 -9.26 0.64 -6.84
N GLU A 17 -9.64 -0.64 -6.70
CA GLU A 17 -9.45 -1.47 -5.52
C GLU A 17 -7.97 -1.73 -5.22
N ASP A 18 -7.10 -1.72 -6.24
CA ASP A 18 -5.64 -1.87 -6.09
C ASP A 18 -5.05 -0.80 -5.17
N LEU A 19 -5.69 0.38 -5.12
CA LEU A 19 -5.25 1.49 -4.28
C LEU A 19 -5.60 1.29 -2.80
N CYS A 20 -6.35 0.24 -2.43
CA CYS A 20 -6.62 -0.09 -1.03
C CYS A 20 -5.35 -0.38 -0.22
N GLY A 21 -4.24 -0.73 -0.88
CA GLY A 21 -2.93 -0.81 -0.24
C GLY A 21 -2.49 0.49 0.47
N LEU A 22 -2.95 1.64 -0.02
CA LEU A 22 -2.70 2.93 0.64
C LEU A 22 -3.41 3.03 1.99
N LEU A 23 -4.57 2.39 2.14
CA LEU A 23 -5.35 2.38 3.38
C LEU A 23 -4.83 1.35 4.40
N ALA A 24 -4.04 0.37 3.96
CA ALA A 24 -3.22 -0.45 4.86
C ALA A 24 -2.03 0.34 5.46
N ALA A 25 -1.64 1.43 4.79
CA ALA A 25 -0.64 2.39 5.22
C ALA A 25 -1.30 3.64 5.85
N PRO A 26 -0.57 4.75 6.07
CA PRO A 26 -1.13 6.02 6.54
C PRO A 26 -2.11 6.74 5.58
N GLY A 27 -2.39 6.20 4.39
CA GLY A 27 -3.30 6.82 3.43
C GLY A 27 -4.73 6.95 3.95
N GLN A 28 -5.45 7.98 3.53
CA GLN A 28 -6.80 8.32 3.99
C GLN A 28 -7.76 8.40 2.82
N ILE A 29 -9.01 8.01 3.06
CA ILE A 29 -10.11 8.17 2.10
C ILE A 29 -11.21 9.03 2.71
N VAL A 30 -11.64 10.06 1.98
CA VAL A 30 -12.67 11.01 2.42
C VAL A 30 -13.77 11.10 1.38
N THR A 31 -15.03 11.01 1.83
CA THR A 31 -16.20 11.23 0.97
C THR A 31 -16.38 12.73 0.70
N VAL A 32 -16.55 13.11 -0.56
CA VAL A 32 -16.79 14.49 -1.00
C VAL A 32 -17.98 14.50 -1.96
N GLY A 33 -19.11 15.06 -1.53
CA GLY A 33 -20.35 15.07 -2.32
C GLY A 33 -20.77 13.67 -2.76
N ALA A 34 -20.86 13.45 -4.07
CA ALA A 34 -21.23 12.17 -4.68
C ALA A 34 -20.04 11.22 -4.94
N GLY A 35 -18.81 11.59 -4.56
CA GLY A 35 -17.61 10.78 -4.75
C GLY A 35 -16.80 10.61 -3.47
N ALA A 36 -15.60 10.03 -3.61
CA ALA A 36 -14.59 10.03 -2.56
C ALA A 36 -13.21 10.34 -3.15
N ARG A 37 -12.26 10.69 -2.29
CA ARG A 37 -10.87 10.97 -2.64
C ARG A 37 -9.96 10.18 -1.73
N LEU A 38 -8.99 9.50 -2.33
CA LEU A 38 -7.92 8.80 -1.64
C LEU A 38 -6.67 9.68 -1.65
N SER A 39 -5.91 9.69 -0.56
CA SER A 39 -4.71 10.52 -0.42
C SER A 39 -3.70 9.89 0.52
N VAL A 40 -2.41 10.09 0.29
CA VAL A 40 -1.35 9.65 1.21
C VAL A 40 -0.17 10.61 1.17
N VAL A 41 0.34 10.95 2.35
CA VAL A 41 1.61 11.66 2.52
C VAL A 41 2.72 10.63 2.52
N VAL A 42 3.78 10.87 1.74
CA VAL A 42 4.92 9.97 1.60
C VAL A 42 6.22 10.72 1.86
N GLU A 43 7.27 9.99 2.25
CA GLU A 43 8.54 10.62 2.64
C GLU A 43 9.34 11.18 1.44
N GLN A 44 9.27 10.53 0.27
CA GLN A 44 10.05 10.91 -0.93
C GLN A 44 9.16 11.16 -2.16
N SER A 45 9.57 12.11 -3.01
CA SER A 45 8.82 12.49 -4.21
C SER A 45 8.67 11.35 -5.23
N TRP A 46 9.66 10.45 -5.33
CA TRP A 46 9.58 9.28 -6.23
C TRP A 46 8.43 8.34 -5.85
N ARG A 47 8.12 8.22 -4.55
CA ARG A 47 6.96 7.45 -4.07
C ARG A 47 5.67 8.09 -4.56
N ALA A 48 5.57 9.43 -4.47
CA ALA A 48 4.40 10.16 -4.95
C ALA A 48 4.21 10.01 -6.46
N ALA A 49 5.30 10.05 -7.23
CA ALA A 49 5.29 9.83 -8.69
C ALA A 49 4.82 8.41 -9.05
N ALA A 50 5.43 7.37 -8.47
CA ALA A 50 5.05 5.98 -8.72
C ALA A 50 3.60 5.67 -8.28
N LEU A 51 3.12 6.29 -7.20
CA LEU A 51 1.72 6.19 -6.80
C LEU A 51 0.77 6.93 -7.76
N ALA A 52 1.19 8.07 -8.32
CA ALA A 52 0.42 8.78 -9.33
C ALA A 52 0.29 7.96 -10.63
N GLU A 53 1.31 7.20 -11.00
CA GLU A 53 1.24 6.23 -12.10
C GLU A 53 0.21 5.14 -11.80
N MET A 54 0.25 4.52 -10.61
CA MET A 54 -0.76 3.53 -10.21
C MET A 54 -2.20 4.08 -10.20
N ILE A 55 -2.38 5.34 -9.78
CA ILE A 55 -3.68 6.02 -9.83
C ILE A 55 -4.14 6.20 -11.29
N THR A 56 -3.23 6.59 -12.18
CA THR A 56 -3.51 6.76 -13.61
C THR A 56 -3.86 5.42 -14.27
N GLU A 57 -3.11 4.36 -13.95
CA GLU A 57 -3.36 2.99 -14.42
C GLU A 57 -4.75 2.49 -14.00
N ALA A 58 -5.19 2.79 -12.78
CA ALA A 58 -6.54 2.49 -12.29
C ALA A 58 -7.64 3.36 -12.95
N GLY A 59 -7.27 4.22 -13.90
CA GLY A 59 -8.18 5.10 -14.63
C GLY A 59 -8.69 6.28 -13.82
N LEU A 60 -7.95 6.72 -12.80
CA LEU A 60 -8.25 7.90 -11.99
C LEU A 60 -7.26 9.03 -12.31
N VAL A 61 -7.63 10.27 -11.97
CA VAL A 61 -6.74 11.42 -12.17
C VAL A 61 -5.92 11.64 -10.90
N PRO A 62 -4.58 11.54 -10.94
CA PRO A 62 -3.74 11.87 -9.79
C PRO A 62 -3.48 13.37 -9.68
N GLU A 63 -3.14 13.79 -8.47
CA GLU A 63 -2.61 15.11 -8.17
C GLU A 63 -1.49 14.95 -7.13
N ILE A 64 -0.30 15.47 -7.46
CA ILE A 64 0.83 15.55 -6.53
C ILE A 64 0.93 16.99 -6.02
N THR A 65 0.96 17.12 -4.70
CA THR A 65 1.04 18.37 -3.96
C THR A 65 2.04 18.21 -2.81
N ARG A 66 2.10 19.17 -1.90
CA ARG A 66 2.87 19.08 -0.65
C ARG A 66 1.97 19.49 0.51
N THR A 67 2.23 18.92 1.69
CA THR A 67 1.62 19.39 2.95
C THR A 67 2.20 20.74 3.35
N ASP A 68 1.60 21.39 4.35
CA ASP A 68 2.14 22.64 4.93
C ASP A 68 3.53 22.45 5.55
N GLU A 69 3.84 21.22 5.99
CA GLU A 69 5.15 20.79 6.50
C GLU A 69 6.13 20.37 5.39
N ASP A 70 5.80 20.66 4.12
CA ASP A 70 6.62 20.39 2.94
C ASP A 70 6.83 18.88 2.65
N HIS A 71 5.92 18.00 3.08
CA HIS A 71 5.96 16.59 2.74
C HIS A 71 5.20 16.29 1.43
N PRO A 72 5.74 15.47 0.51
CA PRO A 72 5.02 15.05 -0.69
C PRO A 72 3.68 14.38 -0.37
N LEU A 73 2.62 14.83 -1.05
CA LEU A 73 1.27 14.32 -0.92
C LEU A 73 0.73 13.94 -2.31
N VAL A 74 0.36 12.68 -2.50
CA VAL A 74 -0.35 12.22 -3.69
C VAL A 74 -1.81 11.94 -3.35
N ARG A 75 -2.73 12.37 -4.21
CA ARG A 75 -4.15 12.13 -4.06
C ARG A 75 -4.84 11.91 -5.39
N THR A 76 -6.00 11.26 -5.36
CA THR A 76 -6.88 11.18 -6.51
C THR A 76 -7.70 12.47 -6.63
N ALA A 77 -8.21 12.77 -7.83
CA ALA A 77 -9.43 13.58 -7.95
C ALA A 77 -10.59 12.91 -7.20
N VAL A 78 -11.65 13.66 -6.92
CA VAL A 78 -12.88 13.08 -6.35
C VAL A 78 -13.55 12.22 -7.43
N ASP A 79 -13.76 10.94 -7.15
CA ASP A 79 -14.36 9.99 -8.10
C ASP A 79 -15.47 9.15 -7.43
N PRO A 80 -16.62 8.92 -8.09
CA PRO A 80 -17.70 8.06 -7.57
C PRO A 80 -17.29 6.61 -7.30
N ARG A 81 -16.35 6.05 -8.08
CA ARG A 81 -15.90 4.65 -7.94
C ARG A 81 -15.22 4.39 -6.60
N LEU A 82 -14.61 5.41 -6.00
CA LEU A 82 -13.97 5.33 -4.68
C LEU A 82 -14.98 5.25 -3.51
N ARG A 83 -16.29 5.47 -3.74
CA ARG A 83 -17.27 5.42 -2.66
C ARG A 83 -17.44 4.04 -2.04
N GLY A 84 -17.33 2.98 -2.85
CA GLY A 84 -17.37 1.60 -2.35
C GLY A 84 -16.25 1.37 -1.34
N ILE A 85 -15.03 1.71 -1.74
CA ILE A 85 -13.83 1.66 -0.89
C ILE A 85 -14.03 2.49 0.38
N ALA A 86 -14.50 3.74 0.26
CA ALA A 86 -14.73 4.60 1.42
C ALA A 86 -15.71 3.96 2.42
N LYS A 87 -16.80 3.37 1.93
CA LYS A 87 -17.80 2.70 2.76
C LYS A 87 -17.24 1.46 3.47
N GLU A 88 -16.35 0.71 2.81
CA GLU A 88 -15.77 -0.52 3.37
C GLU A 88 -14.64 -0.26 4.37
N TRP A 89 -13.85 0.78 4.12
CA TRP A 89 -12.66 1.12 4.89
C TRP A 89 -12.89 2.16 5.99
N THR A 90 -14.12 2.65 6.16
CA THR A 90 -14.44 3.62 7.21
C THR A 90 -15.68 3.23 8.01
N ARG A 91 -15.63 3.50 9.32
CA ARG A 91 -16.79 3.49 10.22
C ARG A 91 -16.93 4.86 10.84
N GLY A 92 -17.80 5.69 10.27
CA GLY A 92 -17.83 7.12 10.60
C GLY A 92 -16.52 7.78 10.17
N ALA A 93 -15.82 8.43 11.10
CA ALA A 93 -14.52 9.07 10.83
C ALA A 93 -13.32 8.12 11.05
N VAL A 94 -13.55 6.87 11.46
CA VAL A 94 -12.47 5.95 11.85
C VAL A 94 -12.14 5.02 10.68
N LYS A 95 -10.85 4.87 10.37
CA LYS A 95 -10.33 3.89 9.41
C LYS A 95 -10.49 2.47 9.97
N THR A 96 -11.00 1.56 9.15
CA THR A 96 -11.21 0.14 9.47
C THR A 96 -10.71 -0.75 8.33
N VAL A 97 -10.39 -2.00 8.63
CA VAL A 97 -10.03 -2.99 7.61
C VAL A 97 -11.29 -3.79 7.24
N PRO A 98 -11.66 -3.90 5.95
CA PRO A 98 -12.83 -4.67 5.55
C PRO A 98 -12.71 -6.14 5.97
N PRO A 99 -13.81 -6.78 6.42
CA PRO A 99 -13.77 -8.19 6.79
C PRO A 99 -13.27 -9.05 5.63
N ARG A 100 -12.32 -9.93 5.93
CA ARG A 100 -11.69 -10.85 4.98
C ARG A 100 -10.84 -10.21 3.88
N TRP A 101 -10.61 -8.89 3.89
CA TRP A 101 -9.69 -8.25 2.94
C TRP A 101 -8.32 -8.96 2.96
N LEU A 102 -7.78 -9.20 1.76
CA LEU A 102 -6.47 -9.79 1.52
C LEU A 102 -5.80 -8.93 0.44
N PRO A 103 -4.56 -8.46 0.66
CA PRO A 103 -3.89 -7.67 -0.36
C PRO A 103 -3.44 -8.57 -1.51
N GLY A 104 -3.77 -8.19 -2.74
CA GLY A 104 -3.17 -8.75 -3.95
C GLY A 104 -1.82 -8.09 -4.27
N PRO A 105 -1.21 -8.47 -5.41
CA PRO A 105 0.06 -7.90 -5.87
C PRO A 105 0.07 -6.36 -5.93
N ARG A 106 -0.97 -5.76 -6.51
CA ARG A 106 -1.05 -4.29 -6.68
C ARG A 106 -1.34 -3.58 -5.36
N GLU A 107 -2.16 -4.13 -4.47
CA GLU A 107 -2.32 -3.57 -3.11
C GLU A 107 -1.03 -3.67 -2.30
N LEU A 108 -0.28 -4.77 -2.41
CA LEU A 108 1.04 -4.88 -1.77
C LEU A 108 2.04 -3.87 -2.34
N ARG A 109 2.02 -3.63 -3.66
CA ARG A 109 2.84 -2.59 -4.31
C ARG A 109 2.48 -1.20 -3.80
N ALA A 110 1.19 -0.86 -3.75
CA ALA A 110 0.73 0.44 -3.22
C ALA A 110 1.13 0.64 -1.75
N TRP A 111 1.01 -0.40 -0.91
CA TRP A 111 1.44 -0.34 0.49
C TRP A 111 2.96 -0.15 0.61
N THR A 112 3.74 -0.87 -0.20
CA THR A 112 5.21 -0.77 -0.25
C THR A 112 5.66 0.62 -0.69
N LEU A 113 5.01 1.20 -1.70
CA LEU A 113 5.26 2.56 -2.15
C LEU A 113 4.88 3.60 -1.08
N ALA A 114 3.77 3.40 -0.37
CA ALA A 114 3.32 4.34 0.64
C ALA A 114 4.20 4.34 1.91
N ALA A 115 4.63 3.16 2.38
CA ALA A 115 5.24 3.04 3.70
C ALA A 115 6.26 1.88 3.84
N GLY A 116 6.78 1.36 2.73
CA GLY A 116 7.80 0.30 2.73
C GLY A 116 9.21 0.83 3.05
N SER A 117 9.98 0.11 3.85
CA SER A 117 11.40 0.45 4.09
C SER A 117 12.27 -0.77 4.39
N VAL A 118 13.55 -0.69 4.06
CA VAL A 118 14.54 -1.73 4.36
C VAL A 118 15.04 -1.58 5.80
N GLU A 119 15.07 -2.68 6.56
CA GLU A 119 15.69 -2.77 7.89
C GLU A 119 16.74 -3.88 7.87
N ALA A 120 17.99 -3.55 7.52
CA ALA A 120 19.08 -4.51 7.35
C ALA A 120 18.71 -5.65 6.37
N ASP A 121 18.58 -6.88 6.86
CA ASP A 121 18.16 -8.08 6.11
C ASP A 121 16.63 -8.32 6.13
N ARG A 122 15.87 -7.32 6.58
CA ARG A 122 14.42 -7.38 6.77
C ARG A 122 13.74 -6.26 6.00
N TYR A 123 12.42 -6.39 5.85
CA TYR A 123 11.59 -5.37 5.24
C TYR A 123 10.47 -4.95 6.18
N LEU A 124 10.15 -3.66 6.21
CA LEU A 124 9.06 -3.10 6.99
C LEU A 124 7.96 -2.62 6.06
N LEU A 125 6.72 -3.01 6.34
CA LEU A 125 5.53 -2.35 5.82
C LEU A 125 4.94 -1.48 6.93
N GLY A 126 5.06 -0.16 6.81
CA GLY A 126 4.55 0.80 7.78
C GLY A 126 3.02 0.78 7.86
N LEU A 127 2.50 0.95 9.07
CA LEU A 127 1.07 1.00 9.39
C LEU A 127 0.67 2.42 9.77
N ASP A 128 -0.63 2.70 9.78
CA ASP A 128 -1.15 3.99 10.24
C ASP A 128 -1.04 4.12 11.78
N PRO A 129 -0.25 5.07 12.32
CA PRO A 129 -0.18 5.32 13.76
C PRO A 129 -1.50 5.85 14.35
N HIS A 130 -2.38 6.44 13.54
CA HIS A 130 -3.65 7.00 13.96
C HIS A 130 -4.82 6.00 13.85
N ALA A 131 -4.57 4.77 13.40
CA ALA A 131 -5.57 3.72 13.29
C ALA A 131 -5.08 2.38 13.89
N PRO A 132 -4.75 2.31 15.19
CA PRO A 132 -4.19 1.12 15.82
C PRO A 132 -5.05 -0.14 15.70
N ASP A 133 -6.38 0.03 15.65
CA ASP A 133 -7.33 -1.08 15.49
C ASP A 133 -7.18 -1.81 14.14
N THR A 134 -6.49 -1.21 13.16
CA THR A 134 -6.21 -1.82 11.86
C THR A 134 -4.99 -2.74 11.88
N HIS A 135 -4.10 -2.63 12.86
CA HIS A 135 -2.78 -3.29 12.84
C HIS A 135 -2.87 -4.81 12.85
N SER A 136 -3.65 -5.38 13.78
CA SER A 136 -3.82 -6.84 13.89
C SER A 136 -4.60 -7.45 12.71
N PRO A 137 -5.68 -6.83 12.21
CA PRO A 137 -6.33 -7.27 10.97
C PRO A 137 -5.39 -7.27 9.76
N LEU A 138 -4.57 -6.23 9.58
CA LEU A 138 -3.61 -6.14 8.47
C LEU A 138 -2.50 -7.19 8.57
N ALA A 139 -1.97 -7.44 9.79
CA ALA A 139 -1.02 -8.52 10.03
C ALA A 139 -1.62 -9.89 9.65
N SER A 140 -2.88 -10.11 10.03
CA SER A 140 -3.61 -11.36 9.74
C SER A 140 -3.88 -11.53 8.25
N ALA A 141 -4.19 -10.43 7.52
CA ALA A 141 -4.35 -10.46 6.07
C ALA A 141 -3.04 -10.86 5.37
N LEU A 142 -1.91 -10.29 5.81
CA LEU A 142 -0.59 -10.59 5.27
C LEU A 142 -0.18 -12.06 5.52
N MET A 143 -0.50 -12.60 6.71
CA MET A 143 -0.32 -14.02 7.02
C MET A 143 -1.14 -14.94 6.12
N ARG A 144 -2.36 -14.54 5.73
CA ARG A 144 -3.25 -15.34 4.87
C ARG A 144 -2.81 -15.38 3.41
N VAL A 145 -2.14 -14.33 2.92
CA VAL A 145 -1.39 -14.39 1.64
C VAL A 145 0.00 -15.02 1.80
N GLY A 146 0.29 -15.49 3.02
CA GLY A 146 1.45 -16.28 3.44
C GLY A 146 2.77 -15.53 3.41
N ILE A 147 2.73 -14.26 3.78
CA ILE A 147 3.85 -13.45 4.22
C ILE A 147 3.61 -13.21 5.72
N ALA A 148 4.11 -14.09 6.60
CA ALA A 148 3.86 -13.96 8.04
C ALA A 148 4.79 -12.90 8.67
N PRO A 149 4.27 -11.73 9.11
CA PRO A 149 5.08 -10.66 9.66
C PRO A 149 5.20 -10.74 11.19
N THR A 150 6.08 -9.92 11.76
CA THR A 150 6.07 -9.54 13.17
C THR A 150 5.56 -8.11 13.29
N LEU A 151 4.48 -7.89 14.04
CA LEU A 151 4.00 -6.54 14.35
C LEU A 151 4.95 -5.87 15.35
N ILE A 152 5.47 -4.69 15.01
CA ILE A 152 6.42 -3.91 15.81
C ILE A 152 5.94 -2.45 15.94
N GLY A 153 6.52 -1.71 16.89
CA GLY A 153 6.31 -0.26 16.99
C GLY A 153 4.92 0.18 17.41
N THR A 154 4.04 -0.73 17.89
CA THR A 154 2.64 -0.45 18.23
C THR A 154 2.41 0.56 19.34
N ARG A 155 3.47 0.87 20.12
CA ARG A 155 3.44 1.89 21.19
C ARG A 155 4.15 3.19 20.79
N GLY A 156 4.67 3.29 19.57
CA GLY A 156 5.44 4.43 19.08
C GLY A 156 4.82 5.05 17.83
N ALA A 157 5.49 6.06 17.27
CA ALA A 157 5.01 6.81 16.10
C ALA A 157 5.13 6.05 14.77
N ARG A 158 5.84 4.92 14.74
CA ARG A 158 6.13 4.14 13.52
C ARG A 158 5.76 2.66 13.69
N PRO A 159 4.46 2.32 13.84
CA PRO A 159 4.03 0.93 13.82
C PRO A 159 4.29 0.31 12.44
N ALA A 160 4.73 -0.94 12.40
CA ALA A 160 5.05 -1.62 11.15
C ALA A 160 4.89 -3.14 11.25
N LEU A 161 4.72 -3.77 10.09
CA LEU A 161 4.84 -5.22 9.91
C LEU A 161 6.25 -5.54 9.41
N ARG A 162 7.05 -6.16 10.27
CA ARG A 162 8.40 -6.59 9.92
C ARG A 162 8.40 -7.98 9.30
N ILE A 163 8.92 -8.07 8.10
CA ILE A 163 9.02 -9.27 7.30
C ILE A 163 10.46 -9.75 7.35
N SER A 164 10.67 -11.00 7.74
CA SER A 164 11.99 -11.57 7.93
C SER A 164 12.07 -12.99 7.39
N GLY A 165 13.27 -13.34 6.93
CA GLY A 165 13.58 -14.65 6.37
C GLY A 165 13.30 -14.73 4.88
N ARG A 166 14.24 -15.38 4.18
CA ARG A 166 14.31 -15.49 2.73
C ARG A 166 12.97 -15.81 2.05
N ARG A 167 12.28 -16.88 2.48
CA ARG A 167 10.99 -17.30 1.88
C ARG A 167 9.92 -16.21 1.90
N ARG A 168 9.82 -15.43 2.99
CA ARG A 168 8.80 -14.39 3.14
C ARG A 168 9.15 -13.16 2.31
N LEU A 169 10.43 -12.80 2.26
CA LEU A 169 10.93 -11.71 1.42
C LEU A 169 10.81 -12.04 -0.06
N SER A 170 11.17 -13.25 -0.49
CA SER A 170 10.98 -13.67 -1.89
C SER A 170 9.52 -13.54 -2.30
N ARG A 171 8.59 -13.96 -1.44
CA ARG A 171 7.16 -13.86 -1.72
C ARG A 171 6.68 -12.41 -1.77
N LEU A 172 7.21 -11.52 -0.93
CA LEU A 172 6.92 -10.09 -1.04
C LEU A 172 7.42 -9.53 -2.37
N VAL A 173 8.69 -9.78 -2.73
CA VAL A 173 9.30 -9.34 -4.00
C VAL A 173 8.52 -9.82 -5.21
N GLU A 174 8.14 -11.10 -5.23
CA GLU A 174 7.29 -11.69 -6.28
C GLU A 174 5.94 -10.98 -6.43
N ASN A 175 5.35 -10.49 -5.33
CA ASN A 175 4.06 -9.80 -5.38
C ASN A 175 4.19 -8.31 -5.72
N VAL A 176 5.21 -7.61 -5.19
CA VAL A 176 5.34 -6.17 -5.42
C VAL A 176 5.92 -5.82 -6.79
N GLY A 177 6.64 -6.76 -7.41
CA GLY A 177 7.33 -6.58 -8.68
C GLY A 177 8.61 -5.73 -8.56
N ASP A 178 9.10 -5.25 -9.69
CA ASP A 178 10.35 -4.47 -9.75
C ASP A 178 10.20 -3.08 -9.13
N ALA A 179 11.32 -2.53 -8.66
CA ALA A 179 11.35 -1.16 -8.16
C ALA A 179 10.91 -0.16 -9.25
N PRO A 180 10.28 0.97 -8.89
CA PRO A 180 10.14 2.10 -9.79
C PRO A 180 11.47 2.52 -10.43
N ASP A 181 11.42 3.12 -11.62
CA ASP A 181 12.59 3.63 -12.35
C ASP A 181 13.12 4.93 -11.74
N ASP A 182 13.60 4.82 -10.50
CA ASP A 182 14.25 5.88 -9.73
C ASP A 182 15.42 5.28 -8.93
N PRO A 183 16.63 5.90 -8.96
CA PRO A 183 17.79 5.39 -8.26
C PRO A 183 17.58 5.20 -6.75
N GLU A 184 16.84 6.09 -6.09
CA GLU A 184 16.57 5.99 -4.64
C GLU A 184 15.54 4.91 -4.32
N ALA A 185 14.68 4.56 -5.28
CA ALA A 185 13.68 3.53 -5.09
C ALA A 185 14.33 2.15 -4.92
N ALA A 186 15.37 1.85 -5.69
CA ALA A 186 16.08 0.57 -5.66
C ALA A 186 16.66 0.25 -4.26
N ASP A 187 17.16 1.26 -3.55
CA ASP A 187 17.71 1.10 -2.20
C ASP A 187 16.65 0.88 -1.11
N GLN A 188 15.40 1.28 -1.38
CA GLN A 188 14.28 1.18 -0.45
C GLN A 188 13.28 0.06 -0.80
N TRP A 189 13.48 -0.61 -1.94
CA TRP A 189 12.63 -1.69 -2.41
C TRP A 189 12.94 -3.02 -1.69
N PRO A 190 11.95 -3.91 -1.47
CA PRO A 190 12.24 -5.21 -0.88
C PRO A 190 13.18 -6.02 -1.77
N ARG A 191 14.11 -6.72 -1.13
CA ARG A 191 15.09 -7.61 -1.75
C ARG A 191 15.33 -8.84 -0.88
N VAL A 192 15.95 -9.86 -1.45
CA VAL A 192 16.18 -11.18 -0.84
C VAL A 192 17.66 -11.43 -0.58
#